data_AF-A0A411YEP6-F1
#
_entry.id   AF-A0A411YEP6-F1
#
_cell.length_a   1.000
_cell.length_b   1.000
_cell.length_c   1.000
_cell.angle_alpha   90.00
_cell.angle_beta   90.00
_cell.angle_gamma   90.00
#
_symmetry.space_group_name_H-M   'P 1'
#
loop_
_entity.id
_entity.type
_entity.pdbx_description
1 polymer ?
#
loop_
_entity_poly.entity_id
_entity_poly.type
_entity_poly.pdbx_seq_one_letter_code
_entity_poly.pdbx_strand_id
1 'polypeptide(L)' 'MGSAHTPADDIVYNLVSIQFHALKAAELYENYLQDADPEHQEVADFIRECQRHDAWRGERAHELLRDLTKDHGLNPQSGA' A
#
# COMPACT_ATOMS: atom_id res chain seq x y z
N MET A 1 17.56 -3.06 23.95
CA MET A 1 16.36 -3.93 24.03
C MET A 1 15.79 -3.99 22.63
N GLY A 2 16.09 -5.06 21.89
CA GLY A 2 15.51 -5.28 20.57
C GLY A 2 14.27 -6.14 20.75
N SER A 3 13.10 -5.56 20.56
CA SER A 3 11.86 -6.32 20.50
C SER A 3 12.00 -7.29 19.32
N ALA A 4 11.99 -8.60 19.59
CA ALA A 4 12.03 -9.60 18.53
C ALA A 4 10.69 -9.53 17.79
N HIS A 5 10.67 -8.83 16.65
CA HIS A 5 9.53 -8.86 15.74
C HIS A 5 9.39 -10.27 15.20
N THR A 6 8.18 -10.85 15.26
CA THR A 6 7.94 -12.11 14.58
C THR A 6 7.89 -11.85 13.07
N PRO A 7 8.29 -12.79 12.20
CA PRO A 7 8.13 -12.62 10.75
C PRO A 7 6.69 -12.29 10.32
N ALA A 8 5.70 -12.72 11.10
CA ALA A 8 4.30 -12.38 10.88
C ALA A 8 4.00 -10.90 11.19
N ASP A 9 4.58 -10.32 12.25
CA ASP A 9 4.49 -8.89 12.55
C ASP A 9 5.10 -8.06 11.42
N ASP A 10 6.24 -8.52 10.87
CA ASP A 10 6.89 -7.86 9.74
C ASP A 10 6.01 -7.88 8.49
N ILE A 11 5.34 -9.00 8.18
CA ILE A 11 4.44 -9.09 7.01
C ILE A 11 3.22 -8.19 7.17
N VAL A 12 2.56 -8.20 8.34
CA VAL A 12 1.39 -7.34 8.59
C VAL A 12 1.79 -5.87 8.56
N TYR A 13 2.89 -5.51 9.22
CA TYR A 13 3.43 -4.15 9.20
C TYR A 13 3.74 -3.69 7.77
N ASN A 14 4.37 -4.53 6.96
CA ASN A 14 4.70 -4.22 5.57
C ASN A 14 3.44 -3.99 4.73
N LEU A 15 2.41 -4.81 4.87
CA LEU A 15 1.15 -4.65 4.12
C LEU A 15 0.39 -3.39 4.55
N VAL A 16 0.32 -3.10 5.85
CA VAL A 16 -0.29 -1.85 6.36
C VAL A 16 0.49 -0.64 5.84
N SER A 17 1.82 -0.70 5.85
CA SER A 17 2.68 0.36 5.33
C SER A 17 2.45 0.62 3.84
N ILE A 18 2.38 -0.44 3.02
CA ILE A 18 2.06 -0.32 1.59
C ILE A 18 0.69 0.32 1.38
N GLN A 19 -0.34 -0.15 2.09
CA GLN A 19 -1.68 0.41 2.00
C GLN A 19 -1.72 1.90 2.38
N PHE A 20 -1.06 2.27 3.48
CA PHE A 20 -0.98 3.65 3.93
C PHE A 20 -0.32 4.55 2.89
N HIS A 21 0.84 4.15 2.34
CA HIS A 21 1.56 4.95 1.35
C HIS A 21 0.81 5.06 0.02
N ALA A 22 0.11 4.00 -0.41
CA ALA A 22 -0.75 4.05 -1.59
C ALA A 22 -1.91 5.06 -1.41
N LEU A 23 -2.57 5.05 -0.24
CA LEU A 23 -3.63 6.01 0.08
C LEU A 23 -3.09 7.45 0.19
N LYS A 24 -1.90 7.62 0.77
CA LYS A 24 -1.23 8.93 0.81
C LYS A 24 -0.84 9.45 -0.56
N ALA A 25 -0.40 8.59 -1.47
CA ALA A 25 -0.13 8.99 -2.85
C ALA A 25 -1.42 9.40 -3.58
N ALA A 26 -2.55 8.74 -3.30
CA ALA A 26 -3.86 9.11 -3.85
C ALA A 26 -4.25 10.57 -3.56
N GLU A 27 -3.94 11.08 -2.36
CA GLU A 27 -4.16 12.49 -1.98
C GLU A 27 -3.31 13.48 -2.81
N LEU A 28 -2.19 13.03 -3.40
CA LEU A 28 -1.24 13.89 -4.13
C LEU A 28 -1.47 13.90 -5.64
N TYR A 29 -2.02 12.81 -6.20
CA TYR A 29 -2.20 12.69 -7.65
C TYR A 29 -3.12 13.76 -8.25
N GLU A 30 -4.13 14.24 -7.50
CA GLU A 30 -4.98 15.34 -7.96
C GLU A 30 -4.18 16.64 -8.16
N ASN A 31 -3.29 16.96 -7.22
CA ASN A 31 -2.41 18.12 -7.35
C ASN A 31 -1.44 17.95 -8.52
N TYR A 32 -0.86 16.76 -8.69
CA TYR A 32 0.03 16.50 -9.83
C TYR A 32 -0.67 16.62 -11.18
N LEU A 33 -1.95 16.21 -11.27
CA LEU A 33 -2.75 16.38 -12.47
C LEU A 33 -3.13 17.84 -12.73
N GLN A 34 -3.31 18.65 -11.68
CA GLN A 34 -3.52 20.10 -11.81
C GLN A 34 -2.26 20.83 -12.28
N ASP A 35 -1.10 20.38 -11.81
CA ASP A 35 0.21 20.95 -12.19
C ASP A 35 0.66 20.50 -13.59
N ALA A 36 0.07 19.45 -14.15
CA ALA A 36 0.41 18.96 -15.49
C ALA A 36 -0.10 19.92 -16.56
N ASP A 37 0.82 20.47 -17.36
CA ASP A 37 0.51 21.37 -18.48
C ASP A 37 -0.38 20.66 -19.53
N PRO A 38 -1.45 21.30 -20.03
CA PRO A 38 -2.25 20.79 -21.15
C PRO A 38 -1.44 20.41 -22.41
N GLU A 39 -0.27 21.03 -22.63
CA GLU A 39 0.64 20.70 -23.73
C GLU A 39 1.44 19.40 -23.49
N HIS A 40 1.43 18.87 -22.27
CA HIS A 40 2.18 17.68 -21.83
C HIS A 40 1.26 16.52 -21.45
N GLN A 41 0.35 16.15 -22.35
CA GLN A 41 -0.62 15.09 -22.14
C GLN A 41 0.01 13.75 -21.68
N GLU A 42 1.17 13.38 -22.21
CA GLU A 42 1.88 12.15 -21.82
C GLU A 42 2.25 12.14 -20.32
N VAL A 43 2.58 13.30 -19.75
CA VAL A 43 2.88 13.44 -18.31
C VAL A 43 1.60 13.21 -17.49
N ALA A 44 0.49 13.82 -17.90
CA ALA A 44 -0.80 13.60 -17.24
C ALA A 44 -1.23 12.12 -17.31
N ASP A 45 -1.00 11.46 -18.43
CA ASP A 45 -1.33 10.04 -18.61
C ASP A 45 -0.46 9.13 -17.72
N PHE A 46 0.84 9.44 -17.59
CA PHE A 46 1.72 8.77 -16.64
C PHE A 46 1.29 8.97 -15.19
N ILE A 47 0.88 10.19 -14.80
CA ILE A 47 0.37 10.46 -13.45
C ILE A 47 -0.90 9.64 -13.18
N ARG A 48 -1.83 9.56 -14.14
CA ARG A 48 -3.02 8.69 -14.03
C ARG A 48 -2.65 7.22 -13.93
N GLU A 49 -1.60 6.78 -14.61
CA GLU A 49 -1.08 5.41 -14.51
C GLU A 49 -0.55 5.11 -13.10
N CYS A 50 0.27 5.99 -12.56
CA CYS A 50 0.74 5.90 -11.17
C CYS A 50 -0.43 5.84 -10.18
N GLN A 51 -1.46 6.68 -10.36
CA GLN A 51 -2.67 6.65 -9.54
C GLN A 51 -3.39 5.30 -9.59
N ARG A 52 -3.55 4.71 -10.79
CA ARG A 52 -4.15 3.38 -10.93
C ARG A 52 -3.32 2.30 -10.24
N HIS A 53 -2.01 2.37 -10.36
CA HIS A 53 -1.11 1.40 -9.71
C HIS A 53 -1.19 1.48 -8.18
N ASP A 54 -1.24 2.69 -7.61
CA ASP A 54 -1.38 2.82 -6.15
C ASP A 54 -2.76 2.42 -5.65
N ALA A 55 -3.85 2.75 -6.37
CA ALA A 55 -5.17 2.24 -6.04
C ALA A 55 -5.17 0.70 -5.98
N TRP A 56 -4.61 0.05 -7.00
CA TRP A 56 -4.46 -1.41 -7.03
C TRP A 56 -3.60 -1.94 -5.86
N ARG A 57 -2.48 -1.29 -5.53
CA ARG A 57 -1.62 -1.70 -4.39
C ARG A 57 -2.37 -1.61 -3.07
N GLY A 58 -3.12 -0.53 -2.85
CA GLY A 58 -3.91 -0.31 -1.63
C GLY A 58 -5.00 -1.36 -1.44
N GLU A 59 -5.73 -1.68 -2.51
CA GLU A 59 -6.73 -2.75 -2.52
C GLU A 59 -6.09 -4.12 -2.31
N ARG A 60 -5.00 -4.41 -3.02
CA ARG A 60 -4.33 -5.71 -2.91
C ARG A 60 -3.76 -5.96 -1.53
N ALA A 61 -3.16 -4.93 -0.90
CA ALA A 61 -2.70 -5.00 0.47
C ALA A 61 -3.86 -5.24 1.45
N HIS A 62 -5.03 -4.62 1.22
CA HIS A 62 -6.24 -4.85 2.02
C HIS A 62 -6.68 -6.32 1.96
N GLU A 63 -6.75 -6.90 0.76
CA GLU A 63 -7.15 -8.29 0.56
C GLU A 63 -6.21 -9.26 1.28
N LEU A 64 -4.89 -9.05 1.15
CA LEU A 64 -3.90 -9.89 1.80
C LEU A 64 -3.98 -9.80 3.33
N LEU A 65 -4.18 -8.59 3.88
CA LEU A 65 -4.39 -8.40 5.32
C LEU A 65 -5.66 -9.11 5.80
N ARG A 66 -6.75 -8.98 5.05
CA ARG A 66 -8.01 -9.67 5.33
C ARG A 66 -7.81 -11.19 5.35
N ASP A 67 -7.09 -11.74 4.39
CA ASP A 67 -6.90 -13.19 4.30
C ASP A 67 -5.98 -13.71 5.41
N LEU A 68 -4.91 -12.98 5.75
CA LEU A 68 -4.04 -13.29 6.90
C LEU A 68 -4.80 -13.28 8.24
N THR A 69 -5.69 -12.30 8.43
CA THR A 69 -6.45 -12.14 9.68
C THR A 69 -7.66 -13.08 9.79
N LYS A 70 -8.18 -13.57 8.66
CA LYS A 70 -9.26 -14.59 8.62
C LYS A 70 -8.75 -15.98 8.99
N ASP A 71 -7.62 -16.39 8.42
CA ASP A 71 -7.11 -17.76 8.58
C ASP A 71 -6.35 -17.94 9.89
N HIS A 72 -5.64 -16.92 10.38
CA HIS A 72 -4.94 -16.94 11.66
C HIS A 72 -5.32 -15.70 12.46
N GLY A 73 -6.15 -15.85 13.49
CA GLY A 73 -6.23 -14.84 14.53
C GLY A 73 -4.85 -14.73 15.19
N LEU A 74 -4.01 -13.81 14.70
CA LEU A 74 -2.62 -13.51 15.06
C LEU A 74 -2.12 -14.35 16.24
N ASN A 75 -1.83 -15.62 16.01
CA ASN A 75 -1.45 -16.54 17.07
C ASN A 75 0.09 -16.53 17.15
N PRO A 76 0.69 -16.01 18.23
CA PRO A 76 2.13 -15.72 18.27
C PRO A 76 3.00 -16.96 18.52
N GLN A 77 2.57 -18.17 18.12
CA GLN A 77 3.31 -19.40 18.40
C GLN A 77 3.46 -20.28 17.17
N SER A 78 4.63 -20.20 16.53
CA SER A 78 5.28 -21.32 15.86
C SER A 78 6.76 -20.98 15.64
N GLY A 79 7.54 -21.21 16.68
CA GLY A 79 9.00 -21.23 16.66
C GLY A 79 9.45 -22.19 17.76
N ALA A 80 9.46 -23.49 17.42
CA ALA A 80 10.08 -24.56 18.21
C ALA A 80 11.58 -24.65 17.86
#